data_AF-A0AAD8CAS1-F1
#
_entry.id   AF-A0AAD8CAS1-F1
#
_cell.length_a   1.000
_cell.length_b   1.000
_cell.length_c   1.000
_cell.angle_alpha   90.00
_cell.angle_beta   90.00
_cell.angle_gamma   90.00
#
_symmetry.space_group_name_H-M   'P 1'
#
loop_
_entity.id
_entity.type
_entity.pdbx_description
1 polymer ?
#
loop_
_entity_poly.entity_id
_entity_poly.type
_entity_poly.pdbx_seq_one_letter_code
_entity_poly.pdbx_strand_id
1 'polypeptide(L)'
;MYKDVNLVVIFGHPHQWAKRMSVGKTRDFISAPKRKILKEVRSNQIWSLYSYGNATCEGSSGSPIFIWGQPISGLGYWFGHPHNHSGNQIDEDEGVYIGKSTIGVEHIV
;
A
#
# COMPACT_ATOMS: atom_id res chain seq x y z
N MET A 1 13.53 -20.33 -7.87
CA MET A 1 12.27 -19.66 -8.24
C MET A 1 11.70 -19.05 -6.97
N TYR A 2 11.59 -17.73 -6.87
CA TYR A 2 10.97 -17.11 -5.70
C TYR A 2 9.48 -17.45 -5.72
N LYS A 3 8.96 -17.97 -4.61
CA LYS A 3 7.52 -18.18 -4.45
C LYS A 3 6.87 -16.80 -4.41
N ASP A 4 5.83 -16.60 -5.18
CA ASP A 4 5.01 -15.41 -5.02
C ASP A 4 4.32 -15.48 -3.65
N VAL A 5 4.67 -14.53 -2.78
CA VAL A 5 4.15 -14.46 -1.41
C VAL A 5 3.27 -13.22 -1.33
N ASN A 6 1.99 -13.40 -1.05
CA ASN A 6 1.12 -12.27 -0.74
C ASN A 6 1.45 -11.76 0.67
N LEU A 7 2.32 -10.74 0.74
CA LEU A 7 2.83 -10.15 1.97
C LEU A 7 2.89 -8.63 1.86
N VAL A 8 2.41 -7.95 2.90
CA VAL A 8 2.48 -6.50 3.08
C VAL A 8 3.03 -6.20 4.46
N VAL A 9 4.06 -5.37 4.53
CA VAL A 9 4.66 -4.95 5.80
C VAL A 9 4.63 -3.43 5.90
N ILE A 10 4.19 -2.91 7.04
CA ILE A 10 4.16 -1.48 7.36
C ILE A 10 5.01 -1.24 8.58
N PHE A 11 5.92 -0.26 8.52
CA PHE A 11 6.70 0.21 9.66
C PHE A 11 6.28 1.63 10.01
N GLY A 12 5.72 1.82 11.20
CA GLY A 12 5.12 3.10 11.57
C GLY A 12 5.20 3.42 13.04
N HIS A 13 4.66 4.58 13.40
CA HIS A 13 4.59 5.09 14.77
C HIS A 13 3.12 5.21 15.22
N PRO A 14 2.46 4.07 15.51
CA PRO A 14 1.07 4.09 15.94
C PRO A 14 0.91 4.95 17.21
N HIS A 15 -0.04 5.88 17.21
CA HIS A 15 -0.26 6.89 18.25
C HIS A 15 0.99 7.71 18.60
N GLN A 16 1.90 7.90 17.64
CA GLN A 16 3.22 8.53 17.84
C GLN A 16 4.12 7.80 18.85
N TRP A 17 3.81 6.54 19.15
CA TRP A 17 4.61 5.72 20.06
C TRP A 17 5.85 5.17 19.38
N ALA A 18 6.58 4.33 20.12
CA ALA A 18 7.70 3.57 19.60
C ALA A 18 7.34 2.84 18.31
N LYS A 19 8.31 2.77 17.39
CA LYS A 19 8.15 2.15 16.08
C LYS A 19 7.59 0.73 16.21
N ARG A 20 6.55 0.42 15.44
CA ARG A 20 5.95 -0.91 15.35
C ARG A 20 5.98 -1.40 13.90
N MET A 21 5.85 -2.70 13.75
CA MET A 21 5.71 -3.38 12.48
C MET A 21 4.32 -4.04 12.42
N SER A 22 3.61 -3.85 11.32
CA SER A 22 2.35 -4.50 11.03
C SER A 22 2.52 -5.38 9.80
N VAL A 23 2.21 -6.66 9.92
CA VAL A 23 2.34 -7.65 8.85
C VAL A 23 0.96 -8.11 8.44
N GLY A 24 0.71 -8.11 7.14
CA GLY A 24 -0.59 -8.46 6.58
C GLY A 24 -0.48 -8.84 5.11
N LYS A 25 -1.59 -8.70 4.39
CA LYS A 25 -1.74 -9.15 3.01
C LYS A 25 -2.54 -8.13 2.20
N THR A 26 -2.26 -8.06 0.90
CA THR A 26 -3.20 -7.44 -0.04
C THR A 26 -4.29 -8.46 -0.36
N ARG A 27 -5.50 -8.00 -0.64
CA ARG A 27 -6.56 -8.85 -1.22
C ARG A 27 -7.61 -7.97 -1.85
N ASP A 28 -8.44 -8.57 -2.69
CA ASP A 28 -9.64 -7.91 -3.16
C ASP A 28 -10.65 -7.89 -2.01
N PHE A 29 -11.18 -6.70 -1.74
CA PHE A 29 -12.27 -6.47 -0.80
C PHE A 29 -13.52 -6.07 -1.61
N ILE A 30 -14.71 -6.27 -1.04
CA ILE A 30 -15.96 -5.88 -1.70
C ILE A 30 -15.95 -4.40 -2.09
N SER A 31 -15.54 -3.51 -1.17
CA SER A 31 -15.53 -2.06 -1.41
C SER A 31 -14.28 -1.52 -2.12
N ALA A 32 -13.22 -2.33 -2.25
CA ALA A 32 -11.96 -1.89 -2.84
C ALA A 32 -11.11 -3.05 -3.39
N PRO A 33 -10.62 -2.97 -4.63
CA PRO A 33 -9.72 -4.00 -5.16
C PRO A 33 -8.35 -3.92 -4.46
N LYS A 34 -7.58 -5.01 -4.53
CA LYS A 34 -6.22 -5.10 -3.95
C LYS A 34 -5.27 -4.04 -4.50
N ARG A 35 -5.40 -3.76 -5.79
CA ARG A 35 -4.65 -2.76 -6.55
C ARG A 35 -5.62 -2.07 -7.48
N LYS A 36 -5.73 -0.74 -7.35
CA LYS A 36 -6.51 0.09 -8.28
C LYS A 36 -5.55 0.92 -9.10
N ILE A 37 -5.53 0.67 -10.41
CA ILE A 37 -4.81 1.50 -11.38
C ILE A 37 -5.68 2.72 -11.63
N LEU A 38 -5.14 3.91 -11.37
CA LEU A 38 -5.84 5.17 -11.58
C LEU A 38 -5.63 5.70 -12.98
N LYS A 39 -4.38 5.64 -13.46
CA LYS A 39 -3.99 6.18 -14.76
C LYS A 39 -2.66 5.59 -15.20
N GLU A 40 -2.55 5.31 -16.49
CA GLU A 40 -1.26 5.13 -17.15
C GLU A 40 -0.63 6.49 -17.46
N VAL A 41 0.61 6.66 -17.03
CA VAL A 41 1.41 7.87 -17.26
C VAL A 41 2.56 7.54 -18.21
N ARG A 42 3.29 8.58 -18.64
CA ARG A 42 4.33 8.43 -19.67
C ARG A 42 5.44 7.49 -19.21
N SER A 43 6.19 6.96 -20.17
CA SER A 43 7.40 6.16 -19.93
C SER A 43 7.14 4.84 -19.20
N ASN A 44 6.10 4.10 -19.59
CA ASN A 44 5.75 2.79 -19.02
C ASN A 44 5.55 2.85 -17.50
N GLN A 45 4.84 3.87 -17.03
CA GLN A 45 4.56 4.07 -15.62
C GLN A 45 3.06 4.11 -15.38
N ILE A 46 2.62 3.64 -14.22
CA ILE A 46 1.22 3.73 -13.81
C ILE A 46 1.12 4.35 -12.43
N TRP A 47 0.04 5.09 -12.22
CA TRP A 47 -0.40 5.52 -10.90
C TRP A 47 -1.32 4.46 -10.32
N SER A 48 -0.97 3.95 -9.17
CA SER A 48 -1.75 2.92 -8.49
C SER A 48 -1.89 3.22 -7.01
N LEU A 49 -2.89 2.57 -6.41
CA LEU A 49 -3.09 2.52 -4.97
C LEU A 49 -3.37 1.08 -4.55
N TYR A 50 -3.01 0.75 -3.32
CA TYR A 50 -3.15 -0.59 -2.76
C TYR A 50 -4.09 -0.59 -1.56
N SER A 51 -4.85 -1.67 -1.47
CA SER A 51 -5.72 -2.01 -0.34
C SER A 51 -5.15 -3.21 0.41
N TYR A 52 -5.15 -3.17 1.73
CA TYR A 52 -4.58 -4.22 2.57
C TYR A 52 -5.27 -4.30 3.94
N GLY A 53 -5.19 -5.46 4.57
CA GLY A 53 -5.80 -5.73 5.88
C GLY A 53 -4.88 -5.49 7.08
N ASN A 54 -3.77 -4.79 6.90
CA ASN A 54 -2.82 -4.53 7.99
C ASN A 54 -3.47 -3.65 9.06
N ALA A 55 -3.26 -3.99 10.33
CA ALA A 55 -3.67 -3.14 11.43
C ALA A 55 -2.81 -1.87 11.45
N THR A 56 -3.47 -0.72 11.43
CA THR A 56 -2.87 0.61 11.61
C THR A 56 -3.83 1.46 12.46
N CYS A 57 -3.34 2.58 12.97
CA CYS A 57 -4.12 3.50 13.77
C CYS A 57 -3.67 4.95 13.51
N GLU A 58 -4.29 5.91 14.19
CA GLU A 58 -3.83 7.30 14.19
C GLU A 58 -2.32 7.38 14.47
N GLY A 59 -1.62 8.29 13.77
CA GLY A 59 -0.15 8.37 13.80
C GLY A 59 0.57 7.41 12.82
N SER A 60 -0.13 6.46 12.21
CA SER A 60 0.45 5.58 11.19
C SER A 60 0.50 6.22 9.79
N SER A 61 -0.23 7.30 9.54
CA SER A 61 -0.23 7.98 8.24
C SER A 61 1.18 8.43 7.84
N GLY A 62 1.52 8.25 6.57
CA GLY A 62 2.87 8.49 6.03
C GLY A 62 3.85 7.34 6.23
N SER A 63 3.50 6.29 6.97
CA SER A 63 4.38 5.14 7.20
C SER A 63 4.69 4.39 5.89
N PRO A 64 5.94 3.99 5.64
CA PRO A 64 6.28 3.22 4.44
C PRO A 64 5.57 1.86 4.43
N ILE A 65 5.09 1.47 3.25
CA ILE A 65 4.50 0.17 2.97
C ILE A 65 5.45 -0.60 2.06
N PHE A 66 5.71 -1.86 2.39
CA PHE A 66 6.47 -2.79 1.58
C PHE A 66 5.56 -3.92 1.13
N ILE A 67 5.29 -4.00 -0.17
CA ILE A 67 4.45 -5.03 -0.77
C ILE A 67 5.37 -5.99 -1.53
N TRP A 68 5.28 -7.28 -1.22
CA TRP A 68 6.10 -8.28 -1.90
C TRP A 68 5.77 -8.35 -3.40
N GLY A 69 6.81 -8.43 -4.24
CA GLY A 69 6.67 -8.47 -5.70
C GLY A 69 6.24 -7.15 -6.33
N GLN A 70 6.11 -6.08 -5.55
CA GLN A 70 5.77 -4.76 -6.08
C GLN A 70 6.90 -4.21 -6.95
N PRO A 71 6.62 -3.77 -8.20
CA PRO A 71 7.59 -3.06 -9.02
C PRO A 71 8.01 -1.75 -8.33
N ILE A 72 9.28 -1.64 -7.96
CA ILE A 72 9.82 -0.44 -7.32
C ILE A 72 9.92 0.67 -8.39
N SER A 73 9.29 1.82 -8.17
CA SER A 73 9.59 3.01 -8.97
C SER A 73 10.96 3.56 -8.60
N GLY A 74 11.70 4.04 -9.59
CA GLY A 74 13.07 4.54 -9.38
C GLY A 74 13.15 5.52 -8.22
N LEU A 75 14.03 5.23 -7.24
CA LEU A 75 14.27 6.08 -6.09
C LEU A 75 14.74 7.48 -6.55
N GLY A 76 14.01 8.53 -6.19
CA GLY A 76 14.52 9.90 -6.23
C GLY A 76 14.27 10.74 -7.49
N TYR A 77 13.52 10.25 -8.49
CA TYR A 77 13.03 11.12 -9.57
C TYR A 77 11.63 11.64 -9.22
N TRP A 78 11.22 12.81 -9.75
CA TRP A 78 9.93 13.48 -9.47
C TRP A 78 8.69 12.57 -9.65
N PHE A 79 8.86 11.42 -10.30
CA PHE A 79 7.86 10.39 -10.58
C PHE A 79 8.06 9.07 -9.81
N GLY A 80 8.94 9.01 -8.80
CA GLY A 80 9.24 7.82 -7.98
C GLY A 80 8.59 7.86 -6.60
N HIS A 81 7.32 8.25 -6.51
CA HIS A 81 6.64 8.39 -5.22
C HIS A 81 6.31 7.01 -4.63
N PRO A 82 6.87 6.64 -3.46
CA PRO A 82 6.62 5.35 -2.85
C PRO A 82 5.18 5.27 -2.30
N HIS A 83 4.69 4.05 -2.17
CA HIS A 83 3.41 3.81 -1.51
C HIS A 83 3.59 3.91 0.01
N ASN A 84 2.92 4.89 0.61
CA ASN A 84 2.88 5.07 2.05
C ASN A 84 1.47 4.82 2.58
N HIS A 85 1.33 4.51 3.85
CA HIS A 85 0.02 4.38 4.48
C HIS A 85 -0.69 5.74 4.48
N SER A 86 -1.90 5.79 3.94
CA SER A 86 -2.70 7.02 3.88
C SER A 86 -3.72 7.04 5.03
N GLY A 87 -4.50 5.97 5.14
CA GLY A 87 -5.51 5.82 6.19
C GLY A 87 -6.29 4.52 6.05
N ASN A 88 -7.34 4.41 6.87
CA ASN A 88 -8.24 3.25 6.91
C ASN A 88 -9.67 3.67 6.54
N GLN A 89 -10.42 2.72 5.99
CA GLN A 89 -11.88 2.81 5.87
C GLN A 89 -12.52 1.52 6.38
N ILE A 90 -13.77 1.58 6.80
CA ILE A 90 -14.56 0.39 7.08
C ILE A 90 -15.14 -0.13 5.77
N ASP A 91 -15.01 -1.43 5.52
CA ASP A 91 -15.83 -2.15 4.56
C ASP A 91 -17.07 -2.64 5.29
N GLU A 92 -18.21 -2.01 5.04
CA GLU A 92 -19.47 -2.31 5.75
C GLU A 92 -20.01 -3.69 5.38
N ASP A 93 -19.78 -4.14 4.14
CA ASP A 93 -20.26 -5.43 3.64
C ASP A 93 -19.47 -6.60 4.26
N GLU A 94 -18.17 -6.43 4.47
CA GLU A 94 -17.31 -7.43 5.09
C GLU A 94 -17.11 -7.24 6.60
N GLY A 95 -17.46 -6.08 7.16
CA GLY A 95 -17.26 -5.75 8.57
C GLY A 95 -15.79 -5.62 8.99
N VAL A 96 -14.90 -5.22 8.07
CA VAL A 96 -13.44 -5.14 8.31
C VAL A 96 -12.88 -3.74 8.05
N TYR A 97 -11.74 -3.42 8.67
CA TYR A 97 -10.98 -2.23 8.32
C TYR A 97 -10.04 -2.52 7.15
N ILE A 98 -10.09 -1.65 6.14
CA ILE A 98 -9.22 -1.67 4.96
C ILE A 98 -8.24 -0.50 5.05
N GLY A 99 -6.95 -0.82 5.13
CA GLY A 99 -5.90 0.16 4.95
C GLY A 99 -5.67 0.49 3.47
N LYS A 100 -5.39 1.76 3.19
CA LYS A 100 -5.12 2.27 1.84
C LYS A 100 -3.76 2.94 1.76
N SER A 101 -3.06 2.70 0.65
CA SER A 101 -1.85 3.47 0.34
C SER A 101 -2.18 4.87 -0.20
N THR A 102 -1.18 5.76 -0.19
CA THR A 102 -1.10 6.90 -1.08
C THR A 102 -1.05 6.44 -2.54
N ILE A 103 -1.28 7.37 -3.47
CA ILE A 103 -1.02 7.12 -4.88
C ILE A 103 0.50 7.02 -5.05
N GLY A 104 0.96 5.85 -5.46
CA GLY A 104 2.35 5.62 -5.83
C GLY A 104 2.47 5.43 -7.33
N VAL A 105 3.71 5.54 -7.81
CA VAL A 105 4.04 5.28 -9.21
C VAL A 105 4.75 3.95 -9.29
N GLU A 106 4.43 3.16 -10.31
CA GLU A 106 5.04 1.85 -10.56
C GLU A 106 5.43 1.74 -12.04
N HIS A 107 6.48 1.00 -12.33
CA HIS A 107 6.86 0.70 -13.71
C HIS A 107 6.06 -0.50 -14.23
N ILE A 108 5.58 -0.40 -15.46
CA ILE A 108 5.03 -1.52 -16.22
C ILE A 108 6.24 -2.34 -16.67
N VAL A 109 6.39 -3.54 -16.11
CA VAL A 109 7.43 -4.52 -16.47
C VAL A 109 6.93 -5.39 -17.61
#